data_AF-A0A957NVR9-F1
#
_entry.id   AF-A0A957NVR9-F1
#
_cell.length_a   1.000
_cell.length_b   1.000
_cell.length_c   1.000
_cell.angle_alpha   90.00
_cell.angle_beta   90.00
_cell.angle_gamma   90.00
#
_symmetry.space_group_name_H-M   'P 1'
#
loop_
_entity.id
_entity.type
_entity.pdbx_description
1 polymer ?
#
loop_
_entity_poly.entity_id
_entity_poly.type
_entity_poly.pdbx_seq_one_letter_code
_entity_poly.pdbx_strand_id
1 'polypeptide(L)'
;DRTAANGDVANKIGTYKLAVCAKENGIPVYAVVPTSTVDLNLATGDEIPIEERGAEEVTHIGAENIAPEGVPVYNPAFDVTPHRYVTGIVTEEGICYPPFTESLRQAKERADARVRAKQAERKG
;
A
#
# COMPACT_ATOMS: atom_id res chain seq x y z
N ASP A 1 -5.42 1.96 1.67
CA ASP A 1 -4.10 1.67 1.07
C ASP A 1 -4.26 1.12 -0.34
N ARG A 2 -3.25 1.31 -1.19
CA ARG A 2 -3.31 0.94 -2.62
C ARG A 2 -1.93 0.46 -3.09
N THR A 3 -1.91 -0.53 -3.97
CA THR A 3 -0.68 -1.01 -4.62
C THR A 3 -0.79 -0.77 -6.13
N ALA A 4 0.16 -0.07 -6.74
CA ALA A 4 0.18 0.18 -8.18
C ALA A 4 0.65 -1.04 -8.98
N ALA A 5 0.48 -1.02 -10.31
CA ALA A 5 0.83 -2.13 -11.19
C ALA A 5 2.33 -2.50 -11.14
N ASN A 6 3.22 -1.53 -10.94
CA ASN A 6 4.66 -1.76 -10.78
C ASN A 6 5.06 -2.32 -9.41
N GLY A 7 4.11 -2.48 -8.48
CA GLY A 7 4.35 -2.94 -7.12
C GLY A 7 4.71 -1.84 -6.12
N ASP A 8 4.61 -0.56 -6.49
CA ASP A 8 4.70 0.52 -5.51
C ASP A 8 3.51 0.44 -4.55
N VAL A 9 3.78 0.59 -3.25
CA VAL A 9 2.79 0.39 -2.19
C VAL A 9 2.56 1.70 -1.47
N ALA A 10 1.35 2.25 -1.55
CA ALA A 10 0.91 3.32 -0.66
C ALA A 10 0.35 2.73 0.63
N ASN A 11 0.97 3.08 1.76
CA ASN A 11 0.58 2.62 3.09
C ASN A 11 0.73 3.75 4.13
N LYS A 12 0.30 3.52 5.37
CA LYS A 12 0.35 4.51 6.46
C LYS A 12 1.73 5.21 6.52
N ILE A 13 1.69 6.54 6.70
CA ILE A 13 2.89 7.39 6.78
C ILE A 13 3.94 6.79 7.73
N GLY A 14 5.19 6.75 7.27
CA GLY A 14 6.31 6.08 7.93
C GLY A 14 6.71 4.74 7.29
N THR A 15 5.90 4.15 6.41
CA THR A 15 6.21 2.87 5.75
C THR A 15 7.42 2.99 4.84
N TYR A 16 7.49 4.03 4.01
CA TYR A 16 8.65 4.28 3.14
C TYR A 16 9.95 4.38 3.93
N LYS A 17 9.94 5.13 5.05
CA LYS A 17 11.10 5.27 5.93
C LYS A 17 11.57 3.92 6.45
N LEU A 18 10.65 3.07 6.93
CA LEU A 18 10.99 1.73 7.40
C LEU A 18 11.59 0.87 6.29
N ALA A 19 11.05 0.95 5.07
CA ALA A 19 11.53 0.18 3.93
C ALA A 19 12.96 0.61 3.49
N VAL A 20 13.27 1.91 3.56
CA VAL A 20 14.63 2.43 3.33
C VAL A 20 15.59 1.89 4.38
N CYS A 21 15.25 1.98 5.67
CA CYS A 21 16.09 1.45 6.75
C CYS A 21 16.30 -0.06 6.64
N ALA A 22 15.25 -0.82 6.30
CA ALA A 22 15.33 -2.26 6.14
C ALA A 22 16.29 -2.64 5.00
N LYS A 23 16.21 -1.95 3.86
CA LYS A 23 17.12 -2.16 2.74
C LYS A 23 18.58 -1.92 3.12
N GLU A 24 18.87 -0.83 3.84
CA GLU A 24 20.22 -0.51 4.29
C GLU A 24 20.79 -1.59 5.23
N ASN A 25 19.94 -2.28 5.98
CA ASN A 25 20.35 -3.33 6.92
C ASN A 25 20.19 -4.76 6.36
N GLY A 26 19.91 -4.90 5.05
CA GLY A 26 19.73 -6.22 4.43
C GLY A 26 18.53 -7.02 4.96
N ILE A 27 17.52 -6.34 5.51
CA ILE A 27 16.31 -6.95 6.07
C ILE A 27 15.23 -7.01 4.98
N PRO A 28 14.62 -8.18 4.72
CA PRO A 28 13.55 -8.30 3.72
C PRO A 28 12.27 -7.58 4.17
N VAL A 29 11.60 -6.92 3.24
CA VAL A 29 10.36 -6.17 3.46
C VAL A 29 9.24 -6.83 2.67
N TYR A 30 8.16 -7.21 3.35
CA TYR A 30 6.98 -7.77 2.71
C TYR A 30 5.78 -6.85 2.92
N ALA A 31 5.11 -6.48 1.83
CA ALA A 31 3.78 -5.89 1.90
C ALA A 31 2.75 -7.01 1.92
N VAL A 32 1.76 -6.95 2.82
CA VAL A 32 0.67 -7.93 2.88
C VAL A 32 -0.61 -7.20 2.51
N VAL A 33 -1.13 -7.48 1.33
CA VAL A 33 -2.28 -6.76 0.77
C VAL A 33 -3.20 -7.73 0.03
N PRO A 34 -4.53 -7.59 0.15
CA PRO A 34 -5.44 -8.40 -0.66
C PRO A 34 -5.38 -7.95 -2.12
N THR A 35 -5.64 -8.87 -3.06
CA THR A 35 -5.63 -8.56 -4.50
C THR A 35 -6.58 -7.41 -4.89
N SER A 36 -7.63 -7.16 -4.08
CA SER A 36 -8.57 -6.05 -4.25
C SER A 36 -7.96 -4.65 -4.07
N THR A 37 -6.83 -4.54 -3.38
CA THR A 37 -6.12 -3.26 -3.17
C THR A 37 -5.06 -2.97 -4.24
N VAL A 38 -4.75 -3.97 -5.07
CA VAL A 38 -3.90 -3.79 -6.24
C VAL A 38 -4.72 -3.04 -7.29
N ASP A 39 -4.20 -1.96 -7.84
CA ASP A 39 -4.80 -1.19 -8.91
C ASP A 39 -3.91 -1.28 -10.15
N LEU A 40 -4.33 -2.09 -11.12
CA LEU A 40 -3.56 -2.32 -12.35
C LEU A 40 -3.68 -1.15 -13.34
N ASN A 41 -4.55 -0.17 -13.07
CA ASN A 41 -4.68 1.01 -13.92
C ASN A 41 -3.69 2.11 -13.56
N LEU A 42 -3.10 2.07 -12.37
CA LEU A 42 -2.02 2.95 -11.96
C LEU A 42 -0.70 2.30 -12.36
N ALA A 43 0.04 2.92 -13.27
CA ALA A 43 1.32 2.38 -13.72
C ALA A 43 2.36 2.44 -12.58
N THR A 44 2.34 3.52 -11.79
CA THR A 44 3.31 3.76 -10.72
C THR A 44 2.65 4.31 -9.45
N GLY A 45 3.40 4.32 -8.34
CA GLY A 45 2.94 4.90 -7.08
C GLY A 45 2.73 6.41 -7.12
N ASP A 46 3.34 7.12 -8.06
CA ASP A 46 3.19 8.58 -8.23
C ASP A 46 1.76 8.98 -8.62
N GLU A 47 0.97 8.04 -9.16
CA GLU A 47 -0.43 8.26 -9.52
C GLU A 47 -1.39 8.01 -8.36
N ILE A 48 -0.90 7.54 -7.20
CA ILE A 48 -1.73 7.28 -6.03
C ILE A 48 -1.98 8.62 -5.31
N PRO A 49 -3.23 9.10 -5.21
CA PRO A 49 -3.52 10.31 -4.46
C PRO A 49 -3.28 10.08 -2.96
N ILE A 50 -2.54 11.00 -2.33
CA ILE A 50 -2.25 10.97 -0.90
C ILE A 50 -3.23 11.86 -0.16
N GLU A 51 -3.96 11.28 0.78
CA GLU A 51 -4.87 12.00 1.67
C GLU A 51 -4.07 12.88 2.65
N GLU A 52 -4.37 14.17 2.69
CA GLU A 52 -3.94 15.06 3.78
C GLU A 52 -5.06 15.21 4.80
N ARG A 53 -4.72 15.01 6.08
CA ARG A 53 -5.69 15.03 7.19
C ARG A 53 -5.55 16.31 8.01
N GLY A 54 -6.52 16.57 8.87
CA GLY A 54 -6.57 17.78 9.69
C GLY A 54 -5.32 17.97 10.55
N ALA A 55 -4.94 19.22 10.77
CA ALA A 55 -3.78 19.58 11.60
C ALA A 55 -3.91 19.07 13.05
N GLU A 56 -5.15 18.93 13.54
CA GLU A 56 -5.42 18.49 14.91
C GLU A 56 -4.91 17.09 15.24
N GLU A 57 -4.74 16.21 14.25
CA GLU A 57 -4.15 14.89 14.50
C GLU A 57 -2.65 14.94 14.82
N VAL A 58 -1.99 16.08 14.57
CA VAL A 58 -0.58 16.33 14.85
C VAL A 58 -0.40 17.26 16.04
N THR A 59 -1.25 18.29 16.16
CA THR A 59 -1.18 19.28 17.24
C THR A 59 -1.82 18.81 18.54
N HIS A 60 -2.71 17.82 18.50
CA HIS A 60 -3.42 17.33 19.68
C HIS A 60 -3.15 15.85 19.98
N ILE A 61 -3.15 15.51 21.28
CA ILE A 61 -3.27 14.13 21.77
C ILE A 61 -4.55 14.04 22.59
N GLY A 62 -5.57 13.36 22.03
CA GLY A 62 -6.91 13.41 22.60
C GLY A 62 -7.46 14.84 22.53
N ALA A 63 -7.81 15.42 23.67
CA ALA A 63 -8.29 16.81 23.75
C ALA A 63 -7.18 17.83 24.05
N GLU A 64 -5.96 17.38 24.36
CA GLU A 64 -4.86 18.25 24.81
C GLU A 64 -4.06 18.78 23.62
N ASN A 65 -3.92 20.10 23.52
CA ASN A 65 -3.04 20.74 22.54
C ASN A 65 -1.58 20.68 23.01
N ILE A 66 -0.72 20.05 22.23
CA ILE A 66 0.70 19.85 22.52
C ILE A 66 1.63 20.72 21.65
N ALA A 67 1.07 21.55 20.77
CA ALA A 67 1.81 22.38 19.84
C ALA A 67 1.51 23.88 20.02
N PRO A 68 2.40 24.79 19.60
CA PRO A 68 2.11 26.22 19.60
C PRO A 68 0.84 26.55 18.80
N GLU A 69 0.06 27.50 19.31
CA GLU A 69 -1.16 27.96 18.63
C GLU A 69 -0.85 28.53 17.24
N GLY A 70 -1.63 28.12 16.23
CA GLY A 70 -1.51 28.60 14.86
C GLY A 70 -0.30 28.05 14.07
N VAL A 71 0.44 27.06 14.61
CA VAL A 71 1.57 26.47 13.88
C VAL A 71 1.09 25.77 12.60
N PRO A 72 1.74 26.00 11.43
CA PRO A 72 1.40 25.28 10.21
C PRO A 72 1.79 23.81 10.32
N VAL A 73 0.96 22.92 9.79
CA VAL A 73 1.15 21.46 9.83
C VAL A 73 1.08 20.89 8.43
N TYR A 74 1.91 19.88 8.17
CA TYR A 74 1.79 18.99 7.02
C TYR A 74 1.49 17.59 7.53
N ASN A 75 0.31 17.03 7.19
CA ASN A 75 -0.18 15.76 7.74
C ASN A 75 -0.67 14.81 6.64
N PRO A 76 0.24 14.27 5.80
CA PRO A 76 -0.09 13.20 4.88
C PRO A 76 -0.39 11.91 5.65
N ALA A 77 -1.53 11.29 5.36
CA ALA A 77 -1.97 10.07 6.03
C ALA A 77 -1.23 8.82 5.56
N PHE A 78 -0.56 8.89 4.41
CA PHE A 78 0.10 7.79 3.72
C PHE A 78 1.41 8.26 3.08
N ASP A 79 2.34 7.32 2.86
CA ASP A 79 3.46 7.50 1.96
C ASP A 79 3.49 6.37 0.91
N VAL A 80 4.23 6.61 -0.17
CA VAL A 80 4.47 5.62 -1.22
C VAL A 80 5.83 4.98 -1.00
N THR A 81 5.86 3.65 -0.88
CA THR A 81 7.07 2.85 -0.85
C THR A 81 7.36 2.31 -2.25
N PRO A 82 8.46 2.73 -2.90
CA PRO A 82 8.81 2.21 -4.21
C PRO A 82 9.10 0.71 -4.18
N HIS A 83 8.67 -0.02 -5.21
CA HIS A 83 8.76 -1.48 -5.29
C HIS A 83 10.18 -2.03 -5.15
N ARG A 84 11.21 -1.23 -5.46
CA ARG A 84 12.64 -1.54 -5.25
C ARG A 84 13.07 -1.70 -3.78
N TYR A 85 12.20 -1.37 -2.83
CA TYR A 85 12.39 -1.61 -1.40
C TYR A 85 11.56 -2.80 -0.89
N VAL A 86 10.69 -3.37 -1.73
CA VAL A 86 9.79 -4.46 -1.36
C VAL A 86 10.37 -5.78 -1.88
N THR A 87 10.60 -6.74 -0.98
CA THR A 87 11.08 -8.09 -1.32
C THR A 87 9.99 -8.91 -2.00
N GLY A 88 8.76 -8.81 -1.51
CA GLY A 88 7.60 -9.50 -2.08
C GLY A 88 6.29 -8.92 -1.57
N ILE A 89 5.21 -9.17 -2.32
CA ILE A 89 3.86 -8.74 -1.96
C ILE A 89 3.02 -9.99 -1.73
N VAL A 90 2.59 -10.19 -0.48
CA VAL A 90 1.79 -11.34 -0.07
C VAL A 90 0.31 -11.02 -0.27
N THR A 91 -0.37 -11.88 -1.02
CA THR A 91 -1.81 -11.80 -1.30
C THR A 91 -2.48 -13.11 -0.90
N GLU A 92 -3.81 -13.16 -0.97
CA GLU A 92 -4.54 -14.42 -0.81
C GLU A 92 -4.36 -15.41 -1.99
N GLU A 93 -3.67 -15.00 -3.06
CA GLU A 93 -3.31 -15.80 -4.23
C GLU A 93 -1.82 -16.22 -4.23
N GLY A 94 -1.18 -16.12 -3.05
CA GLY A 94 0.24 -16.40 -2.83
C GLY A 94 1.12 -15.15 -2.83
N ILE A 95 2.43 -15.38 -2.90
CA ILE A 95 3.44 -14.32 -2.86
C ILE A 95 3.81 -13.89 -4.29
N CYS A 96 3.70 -12.60 -4.56
CA CYS A 96 4.17 -11.96 -5.79
C CYS A 96 5.62 -11.49 -5.58
N TYR A 97 6.52 -11.91 -6.46
CA TYR A 97 7.92 -11.45 -6.50
C TYR A 97 8.17 -10.60 -7.76
N PRO A 98 9.24 -9.78 -7.79
CA PRO A 98 9.64 -9.06 -9.01
C PRO A 98 9.84 -10.00 -10.22
N PRO A 99 9.49 -9.58 -11.45
CA PRO A 99 8.87 -8.29 -11.80
C PRO A 99 7.40 -8.22 -11.37
N PHE A 100 7.05 -7.20 -10.60
CA PHE A 100 5.73 -7.09 -9.98
C PHE A 100 4.59 -6.87 -10.98
N THR A 101 4.88 -6.23 -12.11
CA THR A 101 3.91 -6.02 -13.20
C THR A 101 3.33 -7.32 -13.75
N GLU A 102 4.10 -8.41 -13.73
CA GLU A 102 3.65 -9.73 -14.19
C GLU A 102 2.99 -10.51 -13.05
N SER A 103 3.67 -10.62 -11.90
CA SER A 103 3.18 -11.43 -10.78
C SER A 103 1.88 -10.89 -10.18
N LEU A 104 1.71 -9.55 -10.07
CA LEU A 104 0.48 -8.94 -9.60
C LEU A 104 -0.67 -9.09 -10.59
N ARG A 105 -0.38 -9.03 -11.90
CA ARG A 105 -1.39 -9.27 -12.95
C ARG A 105 -1.92 -10.70 -12.85
N GLN A 106 -1.02 -11.68 -12.76
CA GLN A 106 -1.40 -13.08 -12.62
C GLN A 106 -2.19 -13.33 -11.32
N ALA A 107 -1.82 -12.68 -10.21
CA ALA A 107 -2.57 -12.77 -8.96
C ALA A 107 -3.99 -12.20 -9.10
N LYS A 108 -4.15 -11.05 -9.76
CA LYS A 108 -5.46 -10.47 -10.11
C LYS A 108 -6.31 -11.41 -10.96
N GLU A 109 -5.74 -12.00 -12.00
CA GLU A 109 -6.44 -12.95 -12.88
C GLU A 109 -6.91 -14.20 -12.12
N ARG A 110 -6.07 -14.75 -11.23
CA ARG A 110 -6.45 -15.88 -10.37
C ARG A 110 -7.58 -15.51 -9.40
N ALA A 111 -7.48 -14.34 -8.76
CA ALA A 111 -8.52 -13.85 -7.85
C ALA A 111 -9.86 -13.68 -8.57
N ASP A 112 -9.87 -13.08 -9.77
CA ASP A 112 -11.07 -12.90 -10.59
C ASP A 112 -11.69 -14.25 -10.99
N ALA A 113 -10.88 -15.21 -11.44
CA ALA A 113 -11.34 -16.55 -11.79
C ALA A 113 -11.98 -17.25 -10.58
N ARG A 114 -11.36 -17.17 -9.41
CA ARG A 114 -11.89 -17.71 -8.15
C ARG A 114 -13.22 -17.07 -7.75
N VAL A 115 -13.37 -15.76 -7.89
CA VAL A 115 -14.63 -15.05 -7.60
C VAL A 115 -15.73 -15.50 -8.55
N ARG A 116 -15.44 -15.60 -9.85
CA ARG A 116 -16.40 -16.08 -10.86
C ARG A 116 -16.86 -17.51 -10.60
N ALA A 117 -15.94 -18.41 -10.26
CA ALA A 117 -16.27 -19.81 -9.93
C ALA A 117 -17.23 -19.88 -8.72
N LYS A 118 -16.93 -19.17 -7.63
CA LYS A 118 -17.81 -19.11 -6.44
C LYS A 118 -19.19 -18.53 -6.74
N GLN A 119 -19.30 -17.59 -7.67
CA GLN A 119 -20.59 -17.02 -8.08
C GLN A 119 -21.41 -17.99 -8.93
N ALA A 120 -20.76 -18.80 -9.77
CA ALA A 120 -21.43 -19.84 -10.56
C ALA A 120 -22.01 -20.94 -9.67
N GLU A 121 -21.25 -21.41 -8.67
CA GLU A 121 -21.69 -22.43 -7.70
C GLU A 121 -22.89 -21.99 -6.86
N ARG A 122 -23.04 -20.69 -6.57
CA ARG A 122 -24.17 -20.16 -5.79
C ARG A 122 -25.46 -19.99 -6.58
N LYS A 123 -25.39 -20.05 -7.92
CA LYS A 123 -26.52 -19.85 -8.83
C LYS A 123 -27.09 -21.17 -9.37
N GLY A 124 -26.40 -22.29 -9.16
CA GLY A 124 -26.87 -23.64 -9.46
C GLY A 124 -27.46 -24.30 -8.23
#